data_AF-A0A0D3AZ36-F1
#
_entry.id   AF-A0A0D3AZ36-F1
#
_cell.length_a   1.000
_cell.length_b   1.000
_cell.length_c   1.000
_cell.angle_alpha   90.00
_cell.angle_beta   90.00
_cell.angle_gamma   90.00
#
_symmetry.space_group_name_H-M   'P 1'
#
loop_
_entity.id
_entity.type
_entity.pdbx_description
1 polymer ?
#
loop_
_entity_poly.entity_id
_entity_poly.type
_entity_poly.pdbx_seq_one_letter_code
_entity_poly.pdbx_strand_id
1 'polypeptide(L)' 'HIDNPQSPDFLLGKLEELEDFVDELREKTLKETLRHGIGYLHEGLCSQDQEIVTQLFEAGRIQ' A
#
# COMPACT_ATOMS: atom_id res chain seq x y z
N HIS A 1 -17.76 12.39 16.81
CA HIS A 1 -16.43 12.97 16.57
C HIS A 1 -15.95 12.29 15.31
N ILE A 2 -16.20 12.97 14.19
CA ILE A 2 -16.20 12.44 12.82
C ILE A 2 -14.82 12.72 12.23
N ASP A 3 -14.21 11.65 11.71
CA ASP A 3 -13.03 11.58 10.84
C ASP A 3 -11.76 12.31 11.32
N ASN A 4 -10.78 11.52 11.75
CA ASN A 4 -9.38 11.94 11.83
C ASN A 4 -8.72 11.55 10.48
N PRO A 5 -8.56 12.47 9.51
CA PRO A 5 -8.09 12.16 8.15
C PRO A 5 -6.58 11.86 8.06
N GLN A 6 -5.97 11.37 9.14
CA GLN A 6 -4.52 11.22 9.28
C GLN A 6 -4.09 9.89 9.89
N SER A 7 -5.02 9.03 10.34
CA SER A 7 -4.69 7.66 10.71
C SER A 7 -4.84 6.77 9.48
N PRO A 8 -3.77 6.16 8.97
CA PRO A 8 -3.91 5.13 7.97
C PRO A 8 -4.58 3.93 8.63
N ASP A 9 -5.89 3.80 8.40
CA ASP A 9 -6.77 2.97 9.22
C ASP A 9 -6.44 1.46 9.19
N PHE A 10 -5.63 1.02 8.22
CA PHE A 10 -5.27 -0.39 8.02
C PHE A 10 -3.76 -0.65 7.96
N LEU A 11 -2.92 0.35 8.21
CA LEU A 11 -1.49 0.12 8.27
C LEU A 11 -1.13 -0.70 9.52
N LEU A 12 -0.39 -1.78 9.30
CA LEU A 12 0.16 -2.61 10.36
C LEU A 12 1.55 -2.14 10.82
N GLY A 13 2.02 -1.01 10.30
CA GLY A 13 3.30 -0.41 10.59
C GLY A 13 3.30 1.11 10.35
N LYS A 14 4.50 1.67 10.18
CA LYS A 14 4.69 3.10 9.90
C LYS A 14 4.62 3.39 8.41
N LEU A 15 3.94 4.45 8.02
CA LEU A 15 3.83 4.86 6.61
C LEU A 15 5.22 5.17 6.02
N GLU A 16 6.11 5.76 6.80
CA GLU A 16 7.46 6.10 6.34
C GLU A 16 8.29 4.87 5.96
N GLU A 17 7.95 3.67 6.46
CA GLU A 17 8.60 2.41 6.06
C GLU A 17 8.10 1.89 4.70
N LEU A 18 6.97 2.40 4.22
CA LEU A 18 6.31 1.97 2.99
C LEU A 18 6.53 2.94 1.83
N GLU A 19 6.76 4.22 2.11
CA GLU A 19 6.81 5.27 1.08
C GLU A 19 7.82 4.97 -0.05
N ASP A 20 9.01 4.44 0.28
CA ASP A 20 10.01 4.08 -0.74
C ASP A 20 9.45 3.05 -1.74
N PHE A 21 8.77 2.01 -1.24
CA PHE A 21 8.15 0.98 -2.06
C PHE A 21 6.92 1.51 -2.83
N VAL A 22 6.13 2.36 -2.18
CA VAL A 22 4.93 2.97 -2.77
C VAL A 22 5.31 3.91 -3.92
N ASP A 23 6.41 4.65 -3.79
CA ASP A 23 6.87 5.57 -4.82
C ASP A 23 7.40 4.85 -6.08
N GLU A 24 7.88 3.61 -5.96
CA GLU A 24 8.27 2.77 -7.08
C GLU A 24 7.10 2.29 -7.95
N LEU A 25 5.88 2.29 -7.43
CA LEU A 25 4.72 1.77 -8.16
C LEU A 25 4.37 2.64 -9.38
N ARG A 26 3.75 2.03 -10.39
CA ARG A 26 3.28 2.75 -11.59
C ARG A 26 1.82 3.15 -11.50
N GLU A 27 1.01 2.29 -10.89
CA GLU A 27 -0.43 2.49 -10.76
C GLU A 27 -0.73 3.47 -9.62
N LYS A 28 -1.44 4.56 -9.92
CA LYS A 28 -1.64 5.68 -8.98
C LYS A 28 -2.65 5.35 -7.88
N THR A 29 -3.73 4.66 -8.23
CA THR A 29 -4.77 4.28 -7.27
C THR A 29 -4.23 3.29 -6.25
N LEU A 30 -3.34 2.38 -6.67
CA LEU A 30 -2.67 1.43 -5.80
C LEU A 30 -1.74 2.14 -4.81
N LYS A 31 -1.05 3.21 -5.24
CA LYS A 31 -0.28 4.04 -4.31
C LYS A 31 -1.17 4.64 -3.22
N GLU A 32 -2.31 5.20 -3.63
CA GLU A 32 -3.26 5.80 -2.70
C GLU A 32 -3.75 4.75 -1.69
N THR A 33 -4.21 3.59 -2.14
CA THR A 33 -4.71 2.55 -1.22
C THR A 33 -3.63 1.99 -0.30
N LEU A 34 -2.40 1.82 -0.79
CA LEU A 34 -1.29 1.31 0.04
C LEU A 34 -0.89 2.29 1.15
N ARG A 35 -1.00 3.60 0.93
CA ARG A 35 -0.79 4.60 2.01
C ARG A 35 -1.83 4.49 3.12
N HIS A 36 -2.99 3.91 2.85
CA HIS A 36 -4.00 3.57 3.85
C HIS A 36 -3.85 2.14 4.40
N GLY A 37 -2.89 1.37 3.90
CA GLY A 37 -2.60 0.00 4.30
C GLY A 37 -3.41 -1.07 3.57
N ILE A 38 -3.97 -0.75 2.40
CA ILE A 38 -4.76 -1.69 1.59
C ILE A 38 -4.07 -1.97 0.26
N GLY A 39 -3.71 -3.23 0.03
CA GLY A 39 -3.20 -3.70 -1.26
C GLY A 39 -4.27 -4.39 -2.11
N TYR A 40 -4.10 -4.38 -3.42
CA TYR A 40 -4.88 -5.24 -4.32
C TYR A 40 -4.03 -5.78 -5.46
N LEU A 41 -4.41 -6.95 -5.96
CA LEU A 41 -3.79 -7.59 -7.10
C LEU A 41 -4.84 -7.83 -8.18
N HIS A 42 -4.54 -7.40 -9.40
CA HIS A 42 -5.31 -7.76 -10.59
C HIS A 42 -4.36 -7.92 -11.79
N GLU A 43 -4.83 -8.65 -12.81
CA GLU A 43 -4.03 -9.02 -14.01
C GLU A 43 -3.56 -7.83 -14.86
N GLY A 44 -4.09 -6.63 -14.61
CA GLY A 44 -3.71 -5.40 -15.31
C GLY A 44 -2.53 -4.65 -14.67
N LEU A 45 -2.09 -5.05 -13.48
CA LEU A 45 -0.89 -4.48 -12.85
C LEU A 45 0.37 -5.01 -13.53
N CYS A 46 1.41 -4.17 -13.58
CA CYS A 46 2.70 -4.64 -14.07
C CYS A 46 3.36 -5.59 -13.05
N SER A 47 4.29 -6.44 -13.51
CA SER A 47 4.93 -7.43 -12.64
C SER A 47 5.62 -6.81 -11.42
N GLN A 48 6.20 -5.62 -11.56
CA GLN A 48 6.83 -4.88 -10.46
C GLN A 48 5.80 -4.46 -9.39
N ASP A 49 4.66 -3.91 -9.81
CA ASP A 49 3.60 -3.50 -8.88
C ASP A 49 3.04 -4.70 -8.11
N GLN A 50 2.84 -5.83 -8.82
CA GLN A 50 2.37 -7.06 -8.19
C GLN A 50 3.39 -7.59 -7.17
N GLU A 51 4.67 -7.60 -7.52
CA GLU A 51 5.75 -8.06 -6.64
C GLU A 51 5.85 -7.21 -5.38
N ILE A 52 5.79 -5.88 -5.49
CA ILE A 52 5.83 -4.98 -4.34
C ILE A 52 4.62 -5.25 -3.41
N VAL A 53 3.40 -5.31 -3.96
CA VAL A 53 2.20 -5.59 -3.15
C VAL A 53 2.30 -6.93 -2.43
N THR A 54 2.77 -7.98 -3.11
CA THR A 54 2.97 -9.30 -2.49
C THR A 54 3.97 -9.24 -1.35
N GLN A 55 5.13 -8.59 -1.53
CA GLN A 55 6.14 -8.48 -0.48
C GLN A 55 5.62 -7.70 0.74
N LEU A 56 4.88 -6.62 0.52
CA LEU A 56 4.32 -5.82 1.61
C LEU A 56 3.25 -6.60 2.40
N PHE A 57 2.45 -7.42 1.72
CA PHE A 57 1.47 -8.29 2.37
C PHE A 57 2.15 -9.40 3.18
N GLU A 58 3.12 -10.09 2.59
CA GLU A 58 3.88 -11.16 3.27
C GLU A 58 4.68 -10.64 4.48
N ALA A 59 5.18 -9.41 4.40
CA ALA A 59 5.84 -8.72 5.51
C ALA A 59 4.88 -8.21 6.60
N GLY A 60 3.57 -8.42 6.44
CA GLY A 60 2.54 -7.99 7.37
C GLY A 60 2.49 -6.47 7.54
N ARG A 61 2.74 -5.71 6.47
CA ARG A 61 2.69 -4.24 6.47
C ARG A 61 1.34 -3.69 6.03
N ILE A 62 0.63 -4.43 5.18
CA ILE A 62 -0.67 -4.08 4.61
C ILE A 62 -1.65 -5.25 4.78
N GLN A 63 -2.93 -5.00 4.53
CA GLN A 63 -3.99 -6.01 4.42
C GLN A 63 -4.32 -6.33 2.96
#